data_AF-A0A1E3SEF9-F1
#
_entry.id   AF-A0A1E3SEF9-F1
#
_cell.length_a   1.000
_cell.length_b   1.000
_cell.length_c   1.000
_cell.angle_alpha   90.00
_cell.angle_beta   90.00
_cell.angle_gamma   90.00
#
_symmetry.space_group_name_H-M   'P 1'
#
loop_
_entity.id
_entity.type
_entity.pdbx_description
1 polymer ?
#
loop_
_entity_poly.entity_id
_entity_poly.type
_entity_poly.pdbx_seq_one_letter_code
_entity_poly.pdbx_strand_id
1 'polypeptide(L)'
;MSSNNTTTTPDRVDVRGPRFAAWVTTAVLVVTLVVSAFNPLAAAVILGVQAVIFAIGAVAGPRRHPYGRLFAALVAPRLGPVKEREPAPPLQFAQLVGLIFAVIGVAGFALGAPLVGVVATAFALVAAFLNAAFGICLGCQLYPLVVRFRPSAGRA
;
A
#
# COMPACT_ATOMS: atom_id res chain seq x y z
N MET A 1 26.03 -29.28 -19.72
CA MET A 1 24.69 -28.65 -19.54
C MET A 1 24.86 -27.49 -18.58
N SER A 2 24.94 -26.25 -19.10
CA SER A 2 24.99 -25.04 -18.27
C SER A 2 23.57 -24.71 -17.79
N SER A 3 23.32 -24.85 -16.50
CA SER A 3 22.10 -24.34 -15.87
C SER A 3 22.15 -22.82 -15.84
N ASN A 4 21.44 -22.17 -16.76
CA ASN A 4 21.17 -20.72 -16.70
C ASN A 4 20.24 -20.45 -15.50
N ASN A 5 20.82 -20.32 -14.32
CA ASN A 5 20.13 -19.74 -13.17
C ASN A 5 20.00 -18.23 -13.42
N THR A 6 18.99 -17.82 -14.18
CA THR A 6 18.50 -16.43 -14.18
C THR A 6 17.99 -16.12 -12.78
N THR A 7 18.88 -15.70 -11.90
CA THR A 7 18.53 -15.06 -10.64
C THR A 7 17.85 -13.74 -10.98
N THR A 8 16.52 -13.79 -11.16
CA THR A 8 15.68 -12.60 -11.32
C THR A 8 15.97 -11.69 -10.14
N THR A 9 16.78 -10.65 -10.34
CA THR A 9 17.09 -9.69 -9.28
C THR A 9 15.75 -9.09 -8.87
N PRO A 10 15.29 -9.28 -7.61
CA PRO A 10 13.99 -8.81 -7.20
C PRO A 10 13.92 -7.31 -7.46
N ASP A 11 12.86 -6.85 -8.11
CA ASP A 11 12.69 -5.44 -8.43
C ASP A 11 12.83 -4.62 -7.14
N ARG A 12 13.83 -3.73 -7.09
CA ARG A 12 14.18 -2.95 -5.91
C ARG A 12 13.79 -1.49 -6.11
N VAL A 13 13.15 -0.91 -5.10
CA VAL A 13 12.65 0.46 -5.11
C VAL A 13 13.28 1.28 -3.98
N ASP A 14 13.49 2.57 -4.22
CA ASP A 14 14.01 3.50 -3.20
C ASP A 14 13.02 3.58 -2.02
N VAL A 15 13.50 3.33 -0.80
CA VAL A 15 12.72 3.33 0.45
C VAL A 15 11.98 4.66 0.67
N ARG A 16 12.52 5.76 0.15
CA ARG A 16 11.92 7.11 0.27
C ARG A 16 10.59 7.22 -0.49
N GLY A 17 10.43 6.49 -1.59
CA GLY A 17 9.21 6.50 -2.40
C GLY A 17 8.00 5.91 -1.67
N PRO A 18 8.07 4.68 -1.14
CA PRO A 18 7.04 4.09 -0.30
C PRO A 18 6.68 4.94 0.93
N ARG A 19 7.67 5.56 1.58
CA ARG A 19 7.41 6.46 2.73
C ARG A 19 6.64 7.70 2.32
N PHE A 20 6.99 8.33 1.20
CA PHE A 20 6.24 9.45 0.66
C PHE A 20 4.79 9.07 0.33
N ALA A 21 4.60 7.94 -0.37
CA ALA A 21 3.27 7.44 -0.67
C ALA A 21 2.46 7.13 0.61
N ALA A 22 3.11 6.63 1.66
CA ALA A 22 2.48 6.37 2.96
C ALA A 22 2.04 7.65 3.66
N TRP A 23 2.82 8.73 3.61
CA TRP A 23 2.43 10.05 4.13
C TRP A 23 1.20 10.61 3.40
N VAL A 24 1.21 10.56 2.06
CA VAL A 24 0.05 11.00 1.25
C VAL A 24 -1.19 10.16 1.59
N THR A 25 -1.04 8.85 1.66
CA THR A 25 -2.13 7.92 2.01
C THR A 25 -2.68 8.21 3.41
N THR A 26 -1.80 8.46 4.39
CA THR A 26 -2.19 8.83 5.76
C THR A 26 -3.06 10.08 5.74
N ALA A 27 -2.65 11.13 5.01
CA ALA A 27 -3.42 12.35 4.90
C ALA A 27 -4.81 12.09 4.26
N VAL A 28 -4.87 11.32 3.17
CA VAL A 28 -6.15 10.96 2.52
C VAL A 28 -7.07 10.18 3.46
N LEU A 29 -6.55 9.24 4.23
CA LEU A 29 -7.33 8.44 5.18
C LEU A 29 -7.81 9.27 6.37
N VAL A 30 -7.01 10.22 6.88
CA VAL A 30 -7.45 11.19 7.90
C VAL A 30 -8.58 12.06 7.35
N VAL A 31 -8.43 12.60 6.14
CA VAL A 31 -9.49 13.39 5.48
C VAL A 31 -10.75 12.55 5.30
N THR A 32 -10.62 11.29 4.89
CA THR A 32 -11.74 10.35 4.77
C THR A 32 -12.49 10.21 6.09
N LEU A 33 -11.77 10.00 7.20
CA LEU A 33 -12.37 9.86 8.53
C LEU A 33 -13.08 11.16 8.97
N VAL A 34 -12.44 12.31 8.80
CA VAL A 34 -13.05 13.61 9.12
C VAL A 34 -14.33 13.83 8.30
N VAL A 35 -14.27 13.60 6.99
CA VAL A 35 -15.44 13.73 6.10
C VAL A 35 -16.55 12.76 6.48
N SER A 36 -16.21 11.53 6.90
CA SER A 36 -17.20 10.51 7.25
C SER A 36 -18.09 10.89 8.44
N ALA A 37 -17.60 11.77 9.33
CA ALA A 37 -18.38 12.30 10.44
C ALA A 37 -19.51 13.23 9.98
N PHE A 38 -19.38 13.87 8.82
CA PHE A 38 -20.37 14.80 8.27
C PHE A 38 -21.17 14.19 7.12
N ASN A 39 -20.50 13.43 6.24
CA ASN A 39 -21.10 12.83 5.06
C ASN A 39 -20.42 11.49 4.72
N PRO A 40 -21.02 10.36 5.13
CA PRO A 40 -20.48 9.02 4.84
C PRO A 40 -20.34 8.74 3.34
N LEU A 41 -21.28 9.19 2.51
CA LEU A 41 -21.20 8.95 1.06
C LEU A 41 -20.02 9.69 0.43
N ALA A 42 -19.75 10.93 0.85
CA ALA A 42 -18.57 11.66 0.40
C ALA A 42 -17.27 10.96 0.84
N ALA A 43 -17.23 10.42 2.06
CA ALA A 43 -16.10 9.62 2.53
C ALA A 43 -15.93 8.33 1.71
N ALA A 44 -17.02 7.67 1.32
CA ALA A 44 -16.98 6.50 0.45
C ALA A 44 -16.34 6.82 -0.91
N VAL A 45 -16.63 7.98 -1.48
CA VAL A 45 -16.02 8.44 -2.74
C VAL A 45 -14.51 8.66 -2.57
N ILE A 46 -14.09 9.37 -1.53
CA ILE A 46 -12.67 9.64 -1.26
C ILE A 46 -11.91 8.31 -1.07
N LEU A 47 -12.44 7.43 -0.22
CA LEU A 47 -11.84 6.12 0.04
C LEU A 47 -11.87 5.22 -1.20
N GLY A 48 -12.89 5.35 -2.05
CA GLY A 48 -13.00 4.63 -3.32
C GLY A 48 -11.88 5.01 -4.28
N VAL A 49 -11.56 6.30 -4.38
CA VAL A 49 -10.38 6.76 -5.16
C VAL A 49 -9.10 6.17 -4.58
N GLN A 50 -8.93 6.19 -3.25
CA GLN A 50 -7.77 5.58 -2.58
C GLN A 50 -7.69 4.06 -2.83
N ALA A 51 -8.83 3.36 -2.86
CA ALA A 51 -8.90 1.94 -3.18
C ALA A 51 -8.38 1.67 -4.61
N VAL A 52 -8.76 2.48 -5.60
CA VAL A 52 -8.22 2.36 -6.97
C VAL A 52 -6.70 2.53 -6.98
N ILE A 53 -6.18 3.50 -6.21
CA ILE A 53 -4.73 3.73 -6.10
C ILE A 53 -4.02 2.51 -5.50
N PHE A 54 -4.57 1.93 -4.42
CA PHE A 54 -4.07 0.68 -3.85
C PHE A 54 -4.12 -0.49 -4.82
N ALA A 55 -5.20 -0.62 -5.60
CA ALA A 55 -5.32 -1.66 -6.62
C ALA A 55 -4.23 -1.53 -7.70
N ILE A 56 -3.95 -0.31 -8.16
CA ILE A 56 -2.84 -0.05 -9.08
C ILE A 56 -1.50 -0.46 -8.45
N GLY A 57 -1.27 -0.13 -7.17
CA GLY A 57 -0.06 -0.52 -6.43
C GLY A 57 0.10 -2.03 -6.28
N ALA A 58 -0.98 -2.73 -5.98
CA ALA A 58 -0.99 -4.18 -5.77
C ALA A 58 -0.74 -4.94 -7.08
N VAL A 59 -1.36 -4.53 -8.19
CA VAL A 59 -1.30 -5.24 -9.48
C VAL A 59 -0.10 -4.78 -10.32
N ALA A 60 0.06 -3.47 -10.51
CA ALA A 60 1.05 -2.91 -11.42
C ALA A 60 2.41 -2.66 -10.75
N GLY A 61 2.47 -2.76 -9.42
CA GLY A 61 3.69 -2.62 -8.62
C GLY A 61 4.11 -1.18 -8.32
N PRO A 62 5.11 -1.00 -7.44
CA PRO A 62 5.43 0.30 -6.86
C PRO A 62 5.96 1.33 -7.87
N ARG A 63 6.61 0.88 -8.96
CA ARG A 63 7.12 1.75 -10.04
C ARG A 63 6.00 2.43 -10.84
N ARG A 64 4.83 1.79 -10.93
CA ARG A 64 3.66 2.32 -11.64
C ARG A 64 2.65 2.98 -10.69
N HIS A 65 2.92 2.93 -9.38
CA HIS A 65 2.07 3.54 -8.36
C HIS A 65 1.95 5.06 -8.58
N PRO A 66 0.74 5.65 -8.56
CA PRO A 66 0.54 7.08 -8.84
C PRO A 66 1.41 8.00 -7.97
N TYR A 67 1.39 7.78 -6.65
CA TYR A 67 2.21 8.58 -5.73
C TYR A 67 3.71 8.30 -5.88
N GLY A 68 4.09 7.10 -6.34
CA GLY A 68 5.48 6.74 -6.61
C GLY A 68 6.04 7.50 -7.82
N ARG A 69 5.22 7.70 -8.86
CA ARG A 69 5.56 8.55 -10.01
C ARG A 69 5.67 10.01 -9.62
N LEU A 70 4.74 10.49 -8.79
CA LEU A 70 4.80 11.86 -8.27
C LEU A 70 6.09 12.09 -7.47
N PHE A 71 6.46 11.14 -6.60
CA PHE A 71 7.73 11.16 -5.89
C PHE A 71 8.91 11.18 -6.85
N ALA A 72 8.95 10.28 -7.84
CA ALA A 72 10.04 10.19 -8.80
C ALA A 72 10.21 11.46 -9.65
N ALA A 73 9.11 12.14 -9.97
CA ALA A 73 9.14 13.34 -10.80
C ALA A 73 9.45 14.63 -10.02
N LEU A 74 8.88 14.79 -8.81
CA LEU A 74 8.92 16.06 -8.08
C LEU A 74 9.90 16.08 -6.91
N VAL A 75 10.07 14.92 -6.25
CA VAL A 75 10.80 14.83 -4.98
C VAL A 75 12.17 14.23 -5.24
N ALA A 76 12.26 13.07 -5.89
CA ALA A 76 13.51 12.37 -6.13
C ALA A 76 14.64 13.21 -6.77
N PRO A 77 14.38 14.10 -7.76
CA PRO A 77 15.43 14.93 -8.35
C PRO A 77 16.05 15.95 -7.38
N ARG A 78 15.34 16.27 -6.29
CA ARG A 78 15.79 17.21 -5.25
C ARG A 78 16.56 16.53 -4.13
N LEU A 79 16.63 15.20 -4.13
CA LEU A 79 17.34 14.44 -3.12
C LEU A 79 18.67 13.90 -3.67
N GLY A 80 19.64 13.73 -2.76
CA GLY A 80 20.90 13.06 -3.06
C GLY A 80 20.74 11.57 -3.43
N PRO A 81 21.85 10.92 -3.81
CA PRO A 81 21.85 9.56 -4.35
C PRO A 81 21.14 8.55 -3.44
N VAL A 82 20.49 7.57 -4.06
CA VAL A 82 19.73 6.51 -3.37
C VAL A 82 20.67 5.68 -2.50
N LYS A 83 20.47 5.70 -1.19
CA LYS A 83 21.30 4.97 -0.23
C LYS A 83 20.76 3.58 0.09
N GLU A 84 19.45 3.39 0.00
CA GLU A 84 18.80 2.16 0.45
C GLU A 84 17.63 1.78 -0.47
N ARG A 85 17.46 0.48 -0.72
CA ARG A 85 16.41 -0.04 -1.61
C ARG A 85 15.76 -1.29 -1.05
N GLU A 86 14.44 -1.34 -1.16
CA GLU A 86 13.61 -2.41 -0.65
C GLU A 86 13.01 -3.24 -1.79
N PRO A 87 12.81 -4.57 -1.63
CA PRO A 87 12.17 -5.40 -2.64
C PRO A 87 10.70 -5.00 -2.85
N ALA A 88 10.25 -5.00 -4.11
CA ALA A 88 8.90 -4.66 -4.51
C ALA A 88 7.79 -5.66 -4.09
N PRO A 89 8.01 -7.00 -4.06
CA PRO A 89 6.93 -7.95 -3.77
C PRO A 89 6.24 -7.77 -2.40
N PRO A 90 6.97 -7.57 -1.27
CA PRO A 90 6.33 -7.30 0.01
C PRO A 90 5.54 -5.98 0.03
N LEU A 91 5.97 -5.00 -0.78
CA LEU A 91 5.25 -3.75 -0.92
C LEU A 91 3.93 -3.93 -1.66
N GLN A 92 3.89 -4.74 -2.73
CA GLN A 92 2.65 -5.11 -3.42
C GLN A 92 1.67 -5.83 -2.49
N PHE A 93 2.17 -6.70 -1.62
CA PHE A 93 1.36 -7.35 -0.60
C PHE A 93 0.74 -6.33 0.38
N ALA A 94 1.52 -5.36 0.86
CA ALA A 94 1.00 -4.28 1.71
C ALA A 94 -0.11 -3.47 1.01
N GLN A 95 0.05 -3.18 -0.29
CA GLN A 95 -0.97 -2.50 -1.10
C GLN A 95 -2.24 -3.32 -1.23
N LEU A 96 -2.13 -4.64 -1.38
CA LEU A 96 -3.29 -5.54 -1.41
C LEU A 96 -4.04 -5.54 -0.08
N VAL A 97 -3.33 -5.60 1.05
CA VAL A 97 -3.95 -5.53 2.38
C VAL A 97 -4.66 -4.17 2.57
N GLY A 98 -4.01 -3.08 2.17
CA GLY A 98 -4.62 -1.74 2.17
C GLY A 98 -5.88 -1.67 1.31
N LEU A 99 -5.87 -2.30 0.13
CA LEU A 99 -7.04 -2.41 -0.76
C LEU A 99 -8.20 -3.13 -0.08
N ILE A 100 -7.95 -4.25 0.61
CA ILE A 100 -8.99 -5.01 1.30
C ILE A 100 -9.70 -4.13 2.34
N PHE A 101 -8.92 -3.44 3.19
CA PHE A 101 -9.50 -2.50 4.16
C PHE A 101 -10.24 -1.34 3.50
N ALA A 102 -9.70 -0.78 2.42
CA ALA A 102 -10.36 0.31 1.70
C ALA A 102 -11.70 -0.13 1.09
N VAL A 103 -11.77 -1.32 0.47
CA VAL A 103 -13.02 -1.86 -0.10
C VAL A 103 -14.06 -2.11 0.99
N ILE A 104 -13.66 -2.71 2.12
CA ILE A 104 -14.57 -2.90 3.28
C ILE A 104 -15.04 -1.54 3.79
N GLY A 105 -14.13 -0.55 3.88
CA GLY A 105 -14.44 0.80 4.33
C GLY A 105 -15.45 1.51 3.41
N VAL A 106 -15.23 1.42 2.10
CA VAL A 106 -16.14 1.96 1.07
C VAL A 106 -17.51 1.31 1.18
N ALA A 107 -17.58 -0.02 1.28
CA ALA A 107 -18.84 -0.74 1.45
C ALA A 107 -19.55 -0.31 2.74
N GLY A 108 -18.83 -0.17 3.86
CA GLY A 108 -19.39 0.30 5.12
C GLY A 108 -20.01 1.69 5.00
N PHE A 109 -19.30 2.63 4.39
CA PHE A 109 -19.82 3.99 4.19
C PHE A 109 -20.96 4.08 3.16
N ALA A 110 -20.91 3.28 2.09
CA ALA A 110 -21.91 3.31 1.02
C ALA A 110 -23.21 2.57 1.38
N LEU A 111 -23.13 1.47 2.16
CA LEU A 111 -24.26 0.62 2.50
C LEU A 111 -24.94 1.02 3.82
N GLY A 112 -24.58 2.16 4.40
CA GLY A 112 -25.21 2.67 5.63
C GLY A 112 -24.70 2.02 6.92
N ALA A 113 -23.52 1.39 6.90
CA ALA A 113 -22.83 0.83 8.07
C ALA A 113 -21.56 1.65 8.41
N PRO A 114 -21.70 2.93 8.80
CA PRO A 114 -20.57 3.86 8.93
C PRO A 114 -19.54 3.41 9.97
N LEU A 115 -19.95 2.70 11.02
CA LEU A 115 -19.01 2.15 12.01
C LEU A 115 -18.03 1.16 11.38
N VAL A 116 -18.50 0.28 10.47
CA VAL A 116 -17.62 -0.63 9.71
C VAL A 116 -16.67 0.17 8.84
N GLY A 117 -17.19 1.22 8.19
CA GLY A 117 -16.42 2.18 7.39
C GLY A 117 -15.25 2.79 8.18
N VAL A 118 -15.56 3.37 9.34
CA VAL A 118 -14.58 4.01 10.23
C VAL A 118 -13.55 3.01 10.73
N VAL A 119 -13.97 1.85 11.23
CA VAL A 119 -13.06 0.84 11.78
C VAL A 119 -12.10 0.32 10.72
N ALA A 120 -12.60 -0.04 9.53
CA ALA A 120 -11.75 -0.52 8.44
C ALA A 120 -10.77 0.57 7.96
N THR A 121 -11.24 1.82 7.83
CA THR A 121 -10.40 2.96 7.46
C THR A 121 -9.34 3.27 8.52
N ALA A 122 -9.67 3.13 9.81
CA ALA A 122 -8.73 3.31 10.91
C ALA A 122 -7.60 2.25 10.88
N PHE A 123 -7.92 0.98 10.58
CA PHE A 123 -6.88 -0.04 10.40
C PHE A 123 -5.95 0.27 9.22
N ALA A 124 -6.50 0.71 8.09
CA ALA A 124 -5.70 1.16 6.96
C ALA A 124 -4.82 2.37 7.33
N LEU A 125 -5.36 3.31 8.12
CA LEU A 125 -4.64 4.49 8.59
C LEU A 125 -3.47 4.12 9.49
N VAL A 126 -3.68 3.22 10.47
CA VAL A 126 -2.59 2.73 11.34
C VAL A 126 -1.50 2.09 10.50
N ALA A 127 -1.85 1.21 9.55
CA ALA A 127 -0.87 0.56 8.68
C ALA A 127 -0.08 1.58 7.82
N ALA A 128 -0.77 2.58 7.25
CA ALA A 128 -0.13 3.63 6.46
C ALA A 128 0.77 4.52 7.32
N PHE A 129 0.31 4.91 8.52
CA PHE A 129 1.02 5.78 9.43
C PHE A 129 2.29 5.13 9.98
N LEU A 130 2.24 3.84 10.35
CA LEU A 130 3.43 3.12 10.81
C LEU A 130 4.54 3.07 9.74
N ASN A 131 4.15 2.89 8.48
CA ASN A 131 5.08 2.96 7.36
C ASN A 131 5.61 4.40 7.13
N ALA A 132 4.74 5.40 7.27
CA ALA A 132 5.11 6.80 7.09
C ALA A 132 6.07 7.32 8.16
N ALA A 133 5.82 7.00 9.44
CA ALA A 133 6.53 7.52 10.60
C ALA A 133 7.79 6.71 10.96
N PHE A 134 7.66 5.38 11.01
CA PHE A 134 8.74 4.49 11.47
C PHE A 134 9.44 3.76 10.34
N GLY A 135 8.95 3.84 9.10
CA GLY A 135 9.45 3.04 8.00
C GLY A 135 9.20 1.53 8.21
N ILE A 136 8.27 1.17 9.09
CA ILE A 136 7.90 -0.22 9.34
C ILE A 136 6.83 -0.60 8.34
N CYS A 137 7.25 -1.23 7.24
CA CYS A 137 6.31 -1.89 6.34
C CYS A 137 5.86 -3.21 6.97
N LEU A 138 4.64 -3.23 7.53
CA LEU A 138 4.01 -4.47 8.04
C LEU A 138 4.03 -5.59 6.99
N GLY A 139 3.86 -5.25 5.71
CA GLY A 139 3.97 -6.21 4.61
C GLY A 139 5.36 -6.85 4.51
N CYS A 140 6.44 -6.12 4.74
CA CYS A 140 7.81 -6.66 4.71
C CYS A 140 8.08 -7.63 5.86
N GLN A 141 7.47 -7.42 7.02
CA GLN A 141 7.58 -8.33 8.16
C GLN A 141 6.64 -9.54 8.04
N LEU A 142 5.42 -9.36 7.53
CA LEU A 142 4.40 -10.40 7.44
C LEU A 142 4.57 -11.30 6.20
N TYR A 143 5.08 -10.76 5.09
CA TYR A 143 5.26 -11.50 3.83
C TYR A 143 6.12 -12.77 3.97
N PRO A 144 7.29 -12.76 4.65
CA PRO A 144 8.06 -13.99 4.88
C PRO A 144 7.29 -15.06 5.65
N LEU A 145 6.44 -14.67 6.61
CA LEU A 145 5.59 -15.61 7.36
C LEU A 145 4.53 -16.20 6.43
N VAL A 146 3.82 -15.37 5.66
CA VAL A 146 2.78 -15.83 4.73
C VAL A 146 3.35 -16.77 3.67
N VAL A 147 4.51 -16.43 3.10
CA VAL A 147 5.19 -17.28 2.10
C VAL A 147 5.66 -18.60 2.73
N ARG A 148 6.10 -18.60 3.99
CA ARG A 148 6.49 -19.82 4.70
C ARG A 148 5.33 -20.79 4.92
N PHE A 149 4.11 -20.28 5.10
CA PHE A 149 2.90 -21.09 5.27
C PHE A 149 2.15 -21.37 3.97
N ARG A 150 2.62 -20.87 2.81
CA ARG A 150 2.09 -21.32 1.53
C ARG A 150 2.48 -22.80 1.36
N PRO A 151 1.51 -23.72 1.24
CA PRO A 151 1.83 -25.09 0.90
C PRO A 151 2.65 -25.06 -0.39
N SER A 152 3.84 -25.67 -0.37
CA SER A 152 4.51 -26.02 -1.62
C SER A 152 3.49 -26.84 -2.40
N ALA A 153 2.86 -26.24 -3.41
CA ALA A 153 2.11 -27.02 -4.39
C ALA A 153 3.17 -27.98 -4.96
N GLY A 154 3.13 -29.23 -4.48
CA GLY A 154 4.03 -30.27 -4.92
C GLY A 154 3.97 -30.30 -6.44
N ARG A 155 5.15 -30.22 -7.07
CA ARG A 155 5.29 -30.73 -8.43
C ARG A 155 4.90 -32.20 -8.36
N ALA A 156 3.66 -32.51 -8.73
CA ALA A 156 3.29 -33.82 -9.25
C ALA A 156 3.73 -33.88 -10.71
#